data_AF-A0A1V4V2U9-F1
#
_entry.id   AF-A0A1V4V2U9-F1
#
_cell.length_a   1.000
_cell.length_b   1.000
_cell.length_c   1.000
_cell.angle_alpha   90.00
_cell.angle_beta   90.00
_cell.angle_gamma   90.00
#
_symmetry.space_group_name_H-M   'P 1'
#
loop_
_entity.id
_entity.type
_entity.pdbx_description
1 polymer ?
#
loop_
_entity_poly.entity_id
_entity_poly.type
_entity_poly.pdbx_seq_one_letter_code
_entity_poly.pdbx_strand_id
1 'polypeptide(L)'
;MLKSFKYRIYPTKSQRSRMERTLDLCRWVCNQTLSYRKDAWEKEGRSTSKYETHNLLPKWRVEKAELIEVHSQVLQNVQERI
;
A
#
# COMPACT_ATOMS: atom_id res chain seq x y z
N MET A 1 -33.88 27.41 13.08
CA MET A 1 -32.46 27.43 13.50
C MET A 1 -31.86 26.05 13.25
N LEU A 2 -30.96 25.90 12.28
CA LEU A 2 -30.31 24.61 12.00
C LEU A 2 -29.31 24.32 13.12
N LYS A 3 -29.42 23.15 13.75
CA LYS A 3 -28.43 22.67 14.72
C LYS A 3 -27.49 21.71 14.00
N SER A 4 -26.19 21.90 14.18
CA SER A 4 -25.18 20.91 13.78
C SER A 4 -24.57 20.28 15.03
N PHE A 5 -24.29 18.98 14.97
CA PHE A 5 -23.63 18.24 16.03
C PHE A 5 -22.27 17.77 15.53
N LYS A 6 -21.24 17.93 16.37
CA LYS A 6 -19.89 17.46 16.10
C LYS A 6 -19.55 16.34 17.07
N TYR A 7 -19.29 15.15 16.53
CA TYR A 7 -18.85 14.00 17.31
C TYR A 7 -17.43 13.65 16.91
N ARG A 8 -16.62 13.27 17.91
CA ARG A 8 -15.29 12.69 17.67
C ARG A 8 -15.41 11.18 17.81
N ILE A 9 -15.17 10.47 16.72
CA ILE A 9 -15.18 9.01 16.71
C ILE A 9 -13.78 8.52 17.08
N TYR A 10 -13.72 7.55 17.98
CA TYR A 10 -12.49 6.85 18.33
C TYR A 10 -12.58 5.40 17.86
N PRO A 11 -11.51 4.83 17.28
CA PRO A 11 -11.55 3.46 16.83
C PRO A 11 -11.62 2.49 18.00
N THR A 12 -12.40 1.43 17.85
CA THR A 12 -12.37 0.28 18.75
C THR A 12 -11.00 -0.40 18.70
N LYS A 13 -10.74 -1.32 19.63
CA LYS A 13 -9.51 -2.13 19.60
C LYS A 13 -9.38 -2.91 18.28
N SER A 14 -10.46 -3.52 17.80
CA SER A 14 -10.46 -4.27 16.53
C SER A 14 -10.23 -3.38 15.30
N GLN A 15 -10.78 -2.16 15.29
CA GLN A 15 -10.51 -1.20 14.22
C GLN A 15 -9.04 -0.77 14.18
N ARG A 16 -8.43 -0.50 15.35
CA ARG A 16 -7.00 -0.17 15.44
C ARG A 16 -6.12 -1.28 14.89
N SER A 17 -6.35 -2.53 15.29
CA SER A 17 -5.57 -3.66 14.79
C SER A 17 -5.70 -3.84 13.27
N ARG A 18 -6.88 -3.59 12.69
CA ARG A 18 -7.06 -3.61 11.22
C ARG A 18 -6.31 -2.48 10.51
N MET A 19 -6.29 -1.29 11.11
CA MET A 19 -5.54 -0.14 10.57
C MET A 19 -4.03 -0.40 10.62
N GLU A 20 -3.52 -0.92 11.74
CA GLU A 20 -2.11 -1.32 11.89
C GLU A 20 -1.73 -2.40 10.88
N ARG A 21 -2.57 -3.44 10.73
CA ARG A 21 -2.39 -4.47 9.70
C ARG A 21 -2.32 -3.88 8.30
N THR A 22 -3.17 -2.91 7.99
CA THR A 22 -3.15 -2.22 6.69
C THR A 22 -1.83 -1.46 6.49
N LEU A 23 -1.35 -0.76 7.53
CA LEU A 23 -0.06 -0.06 7.49
C LEU A 23 1.11 -1.03 7.28
N ASP A 24 1.08 -2.19 7.92
CA ASP A 24 2.11 -3.23 7.75
C ASP A 24 2.16 -3.77 6.32
N LEU A 25 1.00 -4.05 5.73
CA LEU A 25 0.91 -4.50 4.35
C LEU A 25 1.36 -3.42 3.36
N CYS A 26 1.00 -2.16 3.61
CA CYS A 26 1.49 -1.02 2.84
C CYS A 26 3.01 -0.86 2.96
N ARG A 27 3.58 -1.01 4.16
CA ARG A 27 5.03 -0.96 4.39
C ARG A 27 5.76 -2.06 3.64
N TRP A 28 5.19 -3.26 3.59
CA TRP A 28 5.75 -4.37 2.81
C TRP A 28 5.78 -4.03 1.31
N VAL A 29 4.66 -3.57 0.74
CA VAL A 29 4.58 -3.15 -0.68
C VAL A 29 5.55 -2.02 -0.98
N CYS A 30 5.73 -1.10 -0.03
CA CYS A 30 6.68 -0.02 -0.14
C CYS A 30 8.11 -0.57 -0.31
N ASN A 31 8.55 -1.41 0.63
CA ASN A 31 9.89 -1.99 0.59
C ASN A 31 10.14 -2.84 -0.66
N GLN A 32 9.15 -3.62 -1.11
CA GLN A 32 9.28 -4.40 -2.35
C GLN A 32 9.39 -3.53 -3.58
N THR A 33 8.61 -2.45 -3.66
CA THR A 33 8.69 -1.50 -4.76
C THR A 33 10.04 -0.80 -4.78
N LEU A 34 10.53 -0.31 -3.63
CA LEU A 34 11.85 0.30 -3.53
C LEU A 34 12.96 -0.68 -3.96
N SER A 35 12.91 -1.92 -3.48
CA SER A 35 13.87 -2.96 -3.87
C SER A 35 13.85 -3.23 -5.37
N TYR A 36 12.66 -3.36 -5.96
CA TYR A 36 12.52 -3.60 -7.40
C TYR A 36 13.10 -2.45 -8.24
N ARG A 37 12.78 -1.20 -7.87
CA ARG A 37 13.29 -0.03 -8.59
C ARG A 37 14.80 0.12 -8.47
N LYS A 38 15.34 -0.14 -7.29
CA LYS A 38 16.79 -0.15 -7.04
C LYS A 38 17.47 -1.19 -7.92
N ASP A 39 16.95 -2.42 -7.93
CA ASP A 39 17.49 -3.51 -8.74
C ASP A 39 17.47 -3.20 -10.24
N ALA A 40 16.36 -2.66 -10.75
CA ALA A 40 16.24 -2.27 -12.16
C ALA A 40 17.28 -1.21 -12.56
N TRP A 41 17.56 -0.27 -11.66
CA TRP A 41 18.59 0.73 -11.90
C TRP A 41 20.01 0.13 -11.83
N GLU A 42 20.33 -0.61 -10.77
CA GLU A 42 21.67 -1.13 -10.53
C GLU A 42 22.08 -2.21 -11.54
N LYS A 43 21.13 -3.03 -12.00
CA LYS A 43 21.41 -4.17 -12.90
C LYS A 43 21.21 -3.83 -14.37
N GLU A 44 20.22 -3.02 -14.69
CA GLU A 44 19.80 -2.76 -16.08
C GLU A 44 19.98 -1.30 -16.50
N GLY A 45 20.31 -0.39 -15.56
CA GLY A 45 20.52 1.03 -15.86
C GLY A 45 19.26 1.78 -16.28
N ARG A 46 18.07 1.24 -15.98
CA ARG A 46 16.79 1.81 -16.42
C ARG A 46 15.94 2.30 -15.26
N SER A 47 15.15 3.33 -15.53
CA SER A 47 14.05 3.72 -14.66
C SER A 47 12.84 2.81 -14.88
N THR A 48 11.97 2.72 -13.86
CA THR A 48 10.73 1.94 -13.92
C THR A 48 9.54 2.88 -14.01
N SER A 49 8.53 2.51 -14.79
CA SER A 49 7.29 3.30 -14.85
C SER A 49 6.36 2.97 -13.68
N LYS A 50 5.44 3.91 -13.38
CA LYS A 50 4.33 3.66 -12.44
C LYS A 50 3.57 2.37 -12.81
N TYR A 51 3.18 2.24 -14.08
CA TYR A 51 2.36 1.13 -14.56
C TYR A 51 3.09 -0.21 -14.44
N GLU A 52 4.40 -0.21 -14.69
CA GLU A 52 5.24 -1.39 -14.49
C GLU A 52 5.21 -1.86 -13.03
N THR A 53 5.42 -0.95 -12.07
CA THR A 53 5.34 -1.31 -10.64
C THR A 53 3.95 -1.74 -10.21
N HIS A 54 2.89 -1.11 -10.73
CA HIS A 54 1.50 -1.50 -10.45
C HIS A 54 1.19 -2.92 -10.95
N ASN A 55 1.76 -3.30 -12.09
CA ASN A 55 1.60 -4.64 -12.67
C ASN A 55 2.31 -5.75 -11.87
N LEU A 56 3.11 -5.41 -10.86
CA LEU A 56 3.67 -6.39 -9.91
C LEU A 56 2.68 -6.78 -8.82
N LEU A 57 1.68 -5.95 -8.50
CA LEU A 57 0.73 -6.21 -7.42
C LEU A 57 -0.03 -7.54 -7.56
N PRO A 58 -0.50 -7.96 -8.76
CA PRO A 58 -1.11 -9.28 -8.92
C PRO A 58 -0.16 -10.42 -8.54
N LYS A 59 1.13 -10.34 -8.92
CA LYS A 59 2.13 -11.34 -8.57
C LYS A 59 2.40 -11.36 -7.07
N TRP A 60 2.59 -10.19 -6.47
CA TRP A 60 2.79 -10.07 -5.03
C TRP A 60 1.59 -10.51 -4.20
N ARG A 61 0.36 -10.43 -4.72
CA ARG A 61 -0.83 -10.99 -4.06
C ARG A 61 -0.80 -12.53 -4.01
N VAL A 62 -0.14 -13.19 -4.96
CA VAL A 62 0.06 -14.64 -4.91
C VAL A 62 1.12 -14.99 -3.87
N GLU A 63 2.24 -14.26 -3.85
CA GLU A 63 3.33 -14.45 -2.87
C GLU A 63 2.92 -14.09 -1.45
N LYS A 64 2.10 -13.04 -1.31
CA LYS A 64 1.60 -12.50 -0.05
C LYS A 64 0.09 -12.31 -0.13
N ALA A 65 -0.63 -13.42 0.09
CA ALA A 65 -2.08 -13.48 0.00
C ALA A 65 -2.80 -12.42 0.84
N GLU A 66 -2.22 -12.00 1.97
CA GLU A 66 -2.86 -11.03 2.87
C GLU A 66 -2.96 -9.63 2.26
N LEU A 67 -2.26 -9.34 1.16
CA LEU A 67 -2.44 -8.09 0.41
C LEU A 67 -3.86 -7.94 -0.16
N ILE A 68 -4.63 -9.02 -0.24
CA ILE A 68 -6.06 -8.95 -0.61
C ILE A 68 -6.90 -8.20 0.42
N GLU A 69 -6.44 -8.09 1.67
CA GLU A 69 -7.11 -7.33 2.74
C GLU A 69 -7.11 -5.82 2.46
N VAL A 70 -6.21 -5.35 1.60
CA VAL A 70 -6.05 -3.92 1.28
C VAL A 70 -6.58 -3.64 -0.12
N HIS A 71 -7.37 -2.56 -0.23
CA HIS A 71 -7.92 -2.11 -1.50
C HIS A 71 -6.80 -1.84 -2.52
N SER A 72 -6.98 -2.29 -3.77
CA SER A 72 -5.96 -2.20 -4.83
C SER A 72 -5.43 -0.79 -5.02
N GLN A 73 -6.32 0.21 -5.05
CA GLN A 73 -5.95 1.63 -5.17
C GLN A 73 -5.03 2.11 -4.05
N VAL A 74 -5.19 1.60 -2.83
CA VAL A 74 -4.32 1.98 -1.70
C VAL A 74 -2.91 1.44 -1.94
N LEU A 75 -2.78 0.19 -2.36
CA LEU A 75 -1.48 -0.40 -2.69
C LEU A 75 -0.81 0.33 -3.86
N GLN A 76 -1.57 0.65 -4.92
CA GLN A 76 -1.06 1.43 -6.05
C GLN A 76 -0.57 2.82 -5.64
N ASN A 77 -1.32 3.52 -4.78
CA ASN A 77 -0.93 4.84 -4.26
C ASN A 77 0.31 4.78 -3.37
N VAL A 78 0.56 3.66 -2.67
CA VAL A 78 1.80 3.47 -1.90
C VAL A 78 3.01 3.42 -2.83
N GLN A 79 2.90 2.75 -3.99
CA GLN A 79 4.00 2.64 -4.95
C GLN A 79 4.35 3.99 -5.62
N GLU A 80 3.39 4.91 -5.68
CA GLU A 80 3.58 6.27 -6.24
C GLU A 80 4.31 7.23 -5.28
N ARG A 81 4.51 6.84 -4.02
CA ARG A 81 5.16 7.68 -2.98
C ARG A 81 6.64 7.34 -2.75
N ILE A 82 7.17 6.42 -3.56
CA ILE A 82 8.58 6.04 -3.61
C ILE A 82 9.21 6.72 -4.81
#